data_AF-A0A9P1ABT9-F1
#
_entry.id   AF-A0A9P1ABT9-F1
#
_cell.length_a   1.000
_cell.length_b   1.000
_cell.length_c   1.000
_cell.angle_alpha   90.00
_cell.angle_beta   90.00
_cell.angle_gamma   90.00
#
_symmetry.space_group_name_H-M   'P 1'
#
loop_
_entity.id
_entity.type
_entity.pdbx_description
1 polymer ?
#
loop_
_entity_poly.entity_id
_entity_poly.type
_entity_poly.pdbx_seq_one_letter_code
_entity_poly.pdbx_strand_id
1 'polypeptide(L)'
;MSTFRLVLLISVVLLTVSAARREWKVVTEKAKPLCGLCVNIVKQLDAVLEHGGDIEAAVDKFCKEDVPSFMVDMCEKVIEKNLEFIIEKLKDHEAADKICTDIFLCRSAPKAHYYLEVQ
;
A
#
# COMPACT_ATOMS: atom_id res chain seq x y z
N MET A 1 -39.72 6.36 37.22
CA MET A 1 -39.87 5.23 36.26
C MET A 1 -39.34 5.56 34.85
N SER A 2 -39.61 6.75 34.32
CA SER A 2 -39.25 7.13 32.93
C SER A 2 -37.74 7.37 32.70
N THR A 3 -37.06 7.98 33.67
CA THR A 3 -35.62 8.30 33.61
C THR A 3 -34.74 7.05 33.58
N PHE A 4 -35.10 6.00 34.32
CA PHE A 4 -34.35 4.75 34.40
C PHE A 4 -34.33 3.99 33.05
N ARG A 5 -35.46 4.03 32.33
CA ARG A 5 -35.56 3.48 30.96
C ARG A 5 -34.70 4.26 29.97
N LEU A 6 -34.67 5.60 30.07
CA LEU A 6 -33.78 6.42 29.26
C LEU A 6 -32.30 6.13 29.53
N VAL A 7 -31.90 6.01 30.80
CA VAL A 7 -30.51 5.72 31.19
C VAL A 7 -30.07 4.34 30.69
N LEU A 8 -30.94 3.33 30.80
CA LEU A 8 -30.68 1.99 30.28
C LEU A 8 -30.49 2.00 28.75
N LEU A 9 -31.35 2.69 28.00
CA LEU A 9 -31.21 2.78 26.54
C LEU A 9 -29.91 3.48 26.14
N ILE A 10 -29.54 4.58 26.80
CA ILE A 10 -28.29 5.31 26.52
C ILE A 10 -27.06 4.44 26.82
N SER A 11 -27.06 3.71 27.93
CA SER A 11 -25.95 2.81 28.30
C SER A 11 -25.76 1.66 27.29
N VAL A 12 -26.85 1.07 26.80
CA VAL A 12 -26.82 0.03 25.76
C VAL A 12 -26.30 0.59 24.44
N VAL A 13 -26.75 1.80 24.04
CA VAL A 13 -26.26 2.46 22.82
C VAL A 13 -24.77 2.76 22.93
N LEU A 14 -24.25 3.24 24.07
CA LEU A 14 -22.82 3.49 24.25
C LEU A 14 -21.98 2.20 24.20
N LEU A 15 -22.48 1.10 24.75
CA LEU A 15 -21.82 -0.21 24.71
C LEU A 15 -21.83 -0.83 23.30
N THR A 16 -22.94 -0.73 22.56
CA THR A 16 -23.02 -1.25 21.19
C THR A 16 -22.25 -0.38 20.21
N VAL A 17 -22.24 0.94 20.41
CA VAL A 17 -21.48 1.89 19.61
C VAL A 17 -19.97 1.70 19.80
N SER A 18 -19.50 1.35 21.00
CA SER A 18 -18.06 1.05 21.23
C SER A 18 -17.63 -0.29 20.64
N ALA A 19 -18.55 -1.26 20.48
CA ALA A 19 -18.32 -2.47 19.71
C ALA A 19 -18.37 -2.23 18.19
N ALA A 20 -19.26 -1.33 17.72
CA ALA A 20 -19.42 -1.00 16.30
C ALA A 20 -18.42 0.04 15.76
N ARG A 21 -17.72 0.79 16.63
CA ARG A 21 -16.68 1.78 16.26
C ARG A 21 -15.31 1.19 15.93
N ARG A 22 -15.22 -0.10 15.56
CA ARG A 22 -13.95 -0.72 15.16
C ARG A 22 -13.96 -1.34 13.77
N GLU A 23 -14.78 -0.87 12.84
CA GLU A 23 -14.70 -1.35 11.45
C GLU A 23 -14.79 -0.27 10.38
N TRP A 24 -14.48 0.99 10.69
CA TRP A 24 -14.20 1.98 9.65
C TRP A 24 -12.69 2.15 9.43
N LYS A 25 -11.99 1.04 9.11
CA LYS A 25 -10.81 1.11 8.24
C LYS A 25 -11.32 1.09 6.80
N VAL A 26 -11.82 2.22 6.30
CA VAL A 26 -12.00 2.42 4.86
C VAL A 26 -10.92 3.40 4.44
N VAL A 27 -9.73 2.83 4.26
CA VAL A 27 -8.96 3.17 3.08
C VAL A 27 -9.10 1.95 2.20
N THR A 28 -9.71 2.15 1.05
CA THR A 28 -9.79 1.15 0.00
C THR A 28 -8.38 0.87 -0.50
N GLU A 29 -7.69 -0.05 0.19
CA GLU A 29 -6.41 -0.66 -0.23
C GLU A 29 -6.45 -1.15 -1.69
N LYS A 30 -7.65 -1.41 -2.24
CA LYS A 30 -7.87 -1.78 -3.63
C LYS A 30 -7.67 -0.66 -4.68
N ALA A 31 -7.32 0.58 -4.34
CA ALA A 31 -7.43 1.71 -5.27
C ALA A 31 -6.11 2.40 -5.71
N LYS A 32 -4.94 1.75 -5.57
CA LYS A 32 -3.69 2.25 -6.20
C LYS A 32 -2.95 1.13 -6.91
N PRO A 33 -3.39 0.74 -8.14
CA PRO A 33 -2.75 -0.33 -8.89
C PRO A 33 -1.24 -0.10 -9.07
N LEU A 34 -0.80 1.16 -9.20
CA LEU A 34 0.62 1.51 -9.32
C LEU A 34 1.45 1.27 -8.06
N CYS A 35 0.87 1.48 -6.87
CA CYS A 35 1.58 1.25 -5.61
C CYS A 35 1.76 -0.24 -5.36
N GLY A 36 0.68 -1.03 -5.54
CA GLY A 36 0.76 -2.50 -5.44
C GLY A 36 1.74 -3.10 -6.46
N LEU A 37 1.72 -2.60 -7.70
CA LEU A 37 2.67 -3.00 -8.74
C LEU A 37 4.12 -2.77 -8.30
N CYS A 38 4.42 -1.55 -7.83
CA CYS A 38 5.76 -1.21 -7.35
C CYS A 38 6.21 -2.08 -6.19
N VAL A 39 5.36 -2.24 -5.17
CA VAL A 39 5.73 -3.00 -3.97
C VAL A 39 6.01 -4.47 -4.32
N ASN A 40 5.24 -5.03 -5.24
CA ASN A 40 5.42 -6.41 -5.67
C ASN A 40 6.74 -6.61 -6.44
N ILE A 41 7.05 -5.76 -7.43
CA ILE A 41 8.32 -5.89 -8.14
C ILE A 41 9.52 -5.64 -7.22
N VAL A 42 9.45 -4.67 -6.32
CA VAL A 42 10.55 -4.39 -5.37
C VAL A 42 10.82 -5.61 -4.48
N LYS A 43 9.78 -6.30 -4.00
CA LYS A 43 9.94 -7.56 -3.24
C LYS A 43 10.53 -8.69 -4.07
N GLN A 44 10.17 -8.78 -5.35
CA GLN A 44 10.75 -9.79 -6.24
C GLN A 44 12.23 -9.52 -6.52
N LEU A 45 12.59 -8.24 -6.72
CA LEU A 45 13.98 -7.82 -6.89
C LEU A 45 14.81 -8.09 -5.63
N ASP A 46 14.24 -7.86 -4.45
CA ASP A 46 14.88 -8.18 -3.16
C ASP A 46 15.23 -9.67 -3.07
N ALA A 47 14.28 -10.55 -3.38
CA ALA A 47 14.51 -12.00 -3.41
C ALA A 47 15.58 -12.43 -4.43
N VAL A 48 15.63 -11.77 -5.59
CA VAL A 48 16.66 -12.04 -6.63
C VAL A 48 18.05 -11.59 -6.14
N LEU A 49 18.15 -10.47 -5.43
CA LEU A 49 19.39 -10.01 -4.84
C LEU A 49 19.87 -10.92 -3.70
N GLU A 50 18.95 -11.43 -2.87
CA GLU A 50 19.28 -12.33 -1.76
C GLU A 50 19.73 -13.73 -2.21
N HIS A 51 19.05 -14.30 -3.21
CA HIS A 51 19.30 -15.68 -3.65
C HIS A 51 20.21 -15.79 -4.87
N GLY A 52 20.54 -14.66 -5.49
CA GLY A 52 21.21 -14.61 -6.78
C GLY A 52 20.23 -14.92 -7.92
N GLY A 53 20.42 -14.23 -9.05
CA GLY A 53 19.59 -14.41 -10.22
C GLY A 53 19.79 -13.29 -11.22
N ASP A 54 19.05 -13.38 -12.32
CA ASP A 54 19.05 -12.36 -13.37
C ASP A 54 17.94 -11.35 -13.08
N ILE A 55 18.36 -10.11 -12.82
CA ILE A 55 17.46 -8.99 -12.52
C ILE A 55 16.60 -8.65 -13.73
N GLU A 56 17.16 -8.62 -14.93
CA GLU A 56 16.42 -8.27 -16.15
C GLU A 56 15.36 -9.33 -16.43
N ALA A 57 15.72 -10.61 -16.30
CA ALA A 57 14.77 -11.70 -16.45
C ALA A 57 13.65 -11.67 -15.41
N ALA A 58 13.94 -11.25 -14.17
CA ALA A 58 12.94 -11.12 -13.12
C ALA A 58 11.94 -10.00 -13.41
N VAL A 59 12.42 -8.85 -13.89
CA VAL A 59 11.57 -7.72 -14.32
C VAL A 59 10.71 -8.12 -15.51
N ASP A 60 11.30 -8.74 -16.53
CA ASP A 60 10.61 -9.20 -17.74
C ASP A 60 9.49 -10.19 -17.38
N LYS A 61 9.79 -11.17 -16.54
CA LYS A 61 8.82 -12.15 -16.06
C LYS A 61 7.68 -11.50 -15.31
N PHE A 62 7.98 -10.62 -14.34
CA PHE A 62 6.96 -9.91 -13.58
C PHE A 62 6.03 -9.10 -14.48
N CYS A 63 6.60 -8.30 -15.39
CA CYS A 63 5.81 -7.46 -16.27
C CYS A 63 4.94 -8.28 -17.25
N LYS A 64 5.35 -9.49 -17.64
CA LYS A 64 4.57 -10.35 -18.53
C LYS A 64 3.53 -11.21 -17.81
N GLU A 65 3.80 -11.65 -16.59
CA GLU A 65 2.96 -12.61 -15.85
C GLU A 65 2.00 -11.93 -14.86
N ASP A 66 2.43 -10.85 -14.20
CA ASP A 66 1.68 -10.21 -13.09
C ASP A 66 0.95 -8.93 -13.51
N VAL A 67 1.09 -8.51 -14.77
CA VAL A 67 0.53 -7.26 -15.30
C VAL A 67 -0.33 -7.55 -16.54
N PRO A 68 -1.45 -6.85 -16.75
CA PRO A 68 -2.23 -6.99 -17.98
C PRO A 68 -1.39 -6.72 -19.23
N SER A 69 -1.60 -7.51 -20.29
CA SER A 69 -0.79 -7.47 -21.52
C SER A 69 -0.65 -6.09 -22.15
N PHE A 70 -1.67 -5.23 -22.04
CA PHE A 70 -1.65 -3.86 -22.56
C PHE A 70 -0.81 -2.87 -21.74
N MET A 71 -0.35 -3.26 -20.55
CA MET A 71 0.48 -2.45 -19.65
C MET A 71 1.93 -2.94 -19.54
N VAL A 72 2.31 -4.03 -20.23
CA VAL A 72 3.66 -4.63 -20.15
C VAL A 72 4.74 -3.59 -20.47
N ASP A 73 4.64 -2.92 -21.63
CA ASP A 73 5.57 -1.84 -22.02
C ASP A 73 5.67 -0.71 -20.98
N MET A 74 4.56 -0.40 -20.29
CA MET A 74 4.55 0.63 -19.26
C MET A 74 5.23 0.13 -18.00
N CYS A 75 5.01 -1.12 -17.62
CA CYS A 75 5.65 -1.78 -16.49
C CYS A 75 7.18 -1.77 -16.66
N GLU A 76 7.67 -2.28 -17.78
CA GLU A 76 9.10 -2.35 -18.10
C GLU A 76 9.74 -0.96 -18.04
N LYS A 77 9.17 0.02 -18.76
CA LYS A 77 9.70 1.39 -18.78
C LYS A 77 9.69 2.08 -17.41
N VAL A 78 8.70 1.80 -16.57
CA VAL A 78 8.65 2.37 -15.22
C VAL A 78 9.71 1.72 -14.34
N ILE A 79 9.88 0.40 -14.41
CA ILE A 79 10.85 -0.32 -13.58
C ILE A 79 12.27 0.01 -14.02
N GLU A 80 12.59 -0.11 -15.31
CA GLU A 80 13.93 0.18 -15.87
C GLU A 80 14.44 1.56 -15.46
N LYS A 81 13.59 2.59 -15.53
CA LYS A 81 13.95 3.97 -15.14
C LYS A 81 14.28 4.14 -13.67
N ASN A 82 13.74 3.27 -12.80
CA ASN A 82 13.93 3.33 -11.36
C ASN A 82 14.82 2.19 -10.83
N LEU A 83 15.28 1.28 -11.70
CA LEU A 83 15.88 0.00 -11.31
C LEU A 83 17.16 0.19 -10.51
N GLU A 84 18.05 1.08 -10.96
CA GLU A 84 19.30 1.41 -10.27
C GLU A 84 19.02 1.91 -8.84
N PHE A 85 18.11 2.88 -8.70
CA PHE A 85 17.69 3.40 -7.40
C PHE A 85 17.08 2.31 -6.50
N ILE A 86 16.21 1.47 -7.05
CA ILE A 86 15.57 0.37 -6.30
C ILE A 86 16.64 -0.59 -5.77
N ILE A 87 17.60 -1.01 -6.60
CA ILE A 87 18.67 -1.92 -6.20
C ILE A 87 19.54 -1.30 -5.11
N GLU A 88 19.90 -0.02 -5.23
CA GLU A 88 20.66 0.67 -4.19
C GLU A 88 19.91 0.69 -2.85
N LYS A 89 18.61 1.01 -2.87
CA LYS A 89 17.80 1.03 -1.65
C LYS A 89 17.57 -0.34 -1.04
N LEU A 90 17.47 -1.39 -1.84
CA LEU A 90 17.41 -2.76 -1.34
C LEU A 90 18.72 -3.17 -0.67
N LYS A 91 19.88 -2.76 -1.20
CA LYS A 91 21.18 -2.97 -0.54
C LYS A 91 21.29 -2.24 0.81
N ASP A 92 20.58 -1.13 0.96
CA ASP A 92 20.42 -0.40 2.24
C ASP A 92 19.36 -1.03 3.17
N HIS A 93 18.78 -2.18 2.81
CA HIS A 93 17.70 -2.87 3.52
C HIS A 93 16.44 -2.00 3.70
N GLU A 94 16.18 -1.12 2.74
CA GLU A 94 15.01 -0.26 2.77
C GLU A 94 13.72 -1.02 2.43
N ALA A 95 12.66 -0.80 3.19
CA ALA A 95 11.37 -1.46 2.97
C ALA A 95 10.72 -1.03 1.64
N ALA A 96 10.12 -1.99 0.93
CA ALA A 96 9.48 -1.78 -0.37
C ALA A 96 8.47 -0.61 -0.40
N ASP A 97 7.65 -0.47 0.64
CA ASP A 97 6.67 0.63 0.73
C ASP A 97 7.34 2.01 0.76
N LYS A 98 8.53 2.11 1.38
CA LYS A 98 9.30 3.36 1.43
C LYS A 98 9.96 3.63 0.08
N ILE A 99 10.61 2.63 -0.52
CA ILE A 99 11.21 2.74 -1.86
C ILE A 99 10.15 3.22 -2.86
N CYS A 100 8.98 2.58 -2.87
CA CYS A 100 7.87 2.93 -3.75
C CYS A 100 7.26 4.30 -3.47
N THR A 101 7.37 4.79 -2.24
CA THR A 101 6.99 6.16 -1.88
C THR A 101 8.00 7.16 -2.41
N ASP A 102 9.29 6.87 -2.32
CA ASP A 102 10.38 7.74 -2.74
C ASP A 102 10.42 7.93 -4.27
N ILE A 103 9.95 6.94 -5.03
CA ILE A 103 9.75 7.05 -6.49
C ILE A 103 8.31 7.44 -6.90
N PHE A 104 7.50 7.92 -5.95
CA PHE A 104 6.16 8.47 -6.16
C PHE A 104 5.11 7.48 -6.71
N LEU A 105 5.35 6.17 -6.65
CA LEU A 105 4.37 5.14 -7.04
C LEU A 105 3.39 4.80 -5.91
N CYS A 106 3.82 4.99 -4.66
CA CYS A 106 2.98 5.01 -3.48
C CYS A 106 2.84 6.45 -2.96
N ARG A 107 1.67 6.81 -2.42
CA ARG A 107 1.56 8.07 -1.67
C ARG A 107 1.83 7.78 -0.21
N SER A 108 2.62 8.61 0.45
CA SER A 108 2.63 8.69 1.91
C SER A 108 1.19 8.86 2.39
N ALA A 109 0.76 8.08 3.38
CA ALA A 109 -0.56 8.26 3.95
C ALA A 109 -0.74 9.73 4.34
N PRO A 110 -1.82 10.41 3.91
CA PRO A 110 -2.11 11.72 4.47
C PRO A 110 -2.24 11.51 5.98
N LYS A 111 -1.51 12.28 6.78
CA LYS A 111 -1.75 12.33 8.23
C LYS A 111 -3.24 12.63 8.38
N ALA A 112 -4.00 11.72 8.96
CA ALA A 112 -5.46 11.77 9.07
C ALA A 112 -6.01 13.01 9.82
N HIS A 113 -5.13 13.94 10.22
CA HIS A 113 -5.44 15.18 10.91
C HIS A 113 -5.69 16.39 9.99
N TYR A 114 -5.28 16.37 8.70
CA TYR A 114 -5.41 17.58 7.86
C TYR A 114 -6.83 17.84 7.34
N TYR A 115 -7.77 16.88 7.45
CA TYR A 115 -9.15 17.06 6.94
C TYR A 115 -10.13 17.66 7.97
N LEU A 116 -9.72 17.86 9.22
CA LEU A 116 -10.61 18.42 10.27
C LEU A 116 -10.49 19.93 10.47
N GLU A 117 -9.60 20.62 9.74
CA GLU A 117 -9.43 22.07 9.84
C GLU A 117 -10.03 22.84 8.64
N VAL A 118 -10.62 22.14 7.67
CA VAL A 118 -11.22 22.76 6.48
C VAL A 118 -12.69 22.35 6.36
N GLN A 119 -13.49 22.78 7.35
CA GLN A 119 -14.94 22.94 7.23
C GLN A 119 -15.47 23.86 8.33
#